data_AF-Q9L5D3-F1
#
_entry.id   AF-Q9L5D3-F1
#
_cell.length_a   1.000
_cell.length_b   1.000
_cell.length_c   1.000
_cell.angle_alpha   90.00
_cell.angle_beta   90.00
_cell.angle_gamma   90.00
#
_symmetry.space_group_name_H-M   'P 1'
#
loop_
_entity.id
_entity.type
_entity.pdbx_description
1 polymer ?
#
loop_
_entity_poly.entity_id
_entity_poly.type
_entity_poly.pdbx_seq_one_letter_code
_entity_poly.pdbx_strand_id
1 'polypeptide(L)'
;PRENFEQGLPVCLLALESKAMIRDRVYGVKETMYHDPYYQRHIVGTPRVLSVERDADGERITAEASYAVIRTKYDGDSTIFNAGYYRDVIVRTPEGLKLKSRLCVYDSEMIPNSVIYPI
;
A
#
# COMPACT_ATOMS: atom_id res chain seq x y z
N PRO A 1 -8.95 6.33 -0.31
CA PRO A 1 -9.75 6.61 -1.53
C PRO A 1 -9.08 7.73 -2.32
N ARG A 2 -9.14 7.66 -3.66
CA ARG A 2 -8.68 8.77 -4.51
C ARG A 2 -9.47 10.04 -4.23
N GLU A 3 -10.81 9.95 -4.10
CA GLU A 3 -11.67 11.08 -3.77
C GLU A 3 -11.16 11.87 -2.54
N ASN A 4 -10.93 11.18 -1.41
CA ASN A 4 -10.44 11.81 -0.19
C ASN A 4 -9.09 12.51 -0.40
N PHE A 5 -8.17 11.87 -1.13
CA PHE A 5 -6.86 12.44 -1.39
C PHE A 5 -6.96 13.70 -2.25
N GLU A 6 -7.75 13.67 -3.32
CA GLU A 6 -7.95 14.81 -4.22
C GLU A 6 -8.69 15.97 -3.56
N GLN A 7 -9.60 15.69 -2.62
CA GLN A 7 -10.31 16.70 -1.82
C GLN A 7 -9.53 17.18 -0.59
N GLY A 8 -8.33 16.64 -0.33
CA GLY A 8 -7.53 16.99 0.85
C GLY A 8 -8.17 16.54 2.18
N LEU A 9 -9.05 15.55 2.15
CA LEU A 9 -9.68 14.99 3.34
C LEU A 9 -8.71 14.03 4.04
N PRO A 10 -8.53 14.12 5.37
CA PRO A 10 -7.52 13.34 6.09
C PRO A 10 -7.89 11.87 6.31
N VAL A 11 -9.11 11.46 5.93
CA VAL A 11 -9.63 10.12 6.24
C VAL A 11 -9.01 9.07 5.32
N CYS A 12 -8.35 8.08 5.92
CA CYS A 12 -7.79 6.91 5.26
C CYS A 12 -8.56 5.64 5.64
N LEU A 13 -8.58 4.65 4.76
CA LEU A 13 -9.08 3.30 5.12
C LEU A 13 -8.23 2.67 6.23
N LEU A 14 -6.91 2.86 6.14
CA LEU A 14 -5.95 2.38 7.11
C LEU A 14 -4.78 3.38 7.18
N ALA A 15 -4.49 3.89 8.37
CA ALA A 15 -3.39 4.80 8.64
C ALA A 15 -2.46 4.17 9.67
N LEU A 16 -1.21 3.90 9.29
CA LEU A 16 -0.20 3.25 10.13
C LEU A 16 1.03 4.15 10.22
N GLU A 17 1.01 5.05 11.21
CA GLU A 17 1.96 6.15 11.34
C GLU A 17 3.35 5.73 11.86
N SER A 18 3.56 4.44 12.11
CA SER A 18 4.86 3.94 12.55
C SER A 18 5.08 2.48 12.16
N LYS A 19 6.36 2.08 12.12
CA LYS A 19 6.74 0.67 11.97
C LYS A 19 6.19 -0.21 13.10
N ALA A 20 5.96 0.33 14.29
CA ALA A 20 5.31 -0.41 15.38
C ALA A 20 3.85 -0.72 15.04
N MET A 21 3.09 0.28 14.58
CA MET A 21 1.70 0.08 14.13
C MET A 21 1.60 -0.90 12.95
N ILE A 22 2.59 -0.92 12.05
CA ILE A 22 2.65 -1.93 10.98
C ILE A 22 2.82 -3.34 11.56
N ARG A 23 3.66 -3.53 12.59
CA ARG A 23 3.80 -4.82 13.27
C ARG A 23 2.49 -5.21 13.98
N ASP A 24 1.83 -4.26 14.64
CA ASP A 24 0.55 -4.49 15.30
C ASP A 24 -0.53 -4.94 14.30
N ARG A 25 -0.57 -4.31 13.11
CA ARG A 25 -1.47 -4.73 12.03
C ARG A 25 -1.15 -6.13 11.53
N VAL A 26 0.13 -6.46 11.31
CA VAL A 26 0.54 -7.82 10.89
C VAL A 26 0.13 -8.86 11.93
N TYR A 27 0.36 -8.57 13.22
CA TYR A 27 -0.05 -9.43 14.31
C TYR A 27 -1.58 -9.60 14.35
N GLY A 28 -2.33 -8.50 14.26
CA GLY A 28 -3.80 -8.54 14.28
C GLY A 28 -4.38 -9.36 13.13
N VAL A 29 -3.89 -9.15 11.90
CA VAL A 29 -4.32 -9.94 10.74
C VAL A 29 -4.06 -11.43 10.93
N LYS A 30 -2.91 -11.78 11.52
CA LYS A 30 -2.47 -13.17 11.64
C LYS A 30 -3.16 -13.91 12.79
N GLU A 31 -3.34 -13.26 13.93
CA GLU A 31 -3.72 -13.93 15.18
C GLU A 31 -5.12 -13.56 15.69
N THR A 32 -5.68 -12.42 15.27
CA THR A 32 -6.92 -11.88 15.88
C THR A 32 -8.09 -11.70 14.92
N MET A 33 -7.86 -11.72 13.60
CA MET A 33 -8.89 -11.47 12.60
C MET A 33 -9.38 -12.77 11.96
N TYR A 34 -10.64 -13.15 12.21
CA TYR A 34 -11.33 -14.15 11.41
C TYR A 34 -11.73 -13.54 10.06
N HIS A 35 -11.23 -14.11 8.97
CA HIS A 35 -11.50 -13.64 7.62
C HIS A 35 -11.53 -14.81 6.64
N ASP A 36 -12.26 -14.62 5.55
CA ASP A 36 -12.28 -15.55 4.43
C ASP A 36 -10.89 -15.56 3.76
N PRO A 37 -10.14 -16.67 3.73
CA PRO A 37 -8.81 -16.70 3.12
C PRO A 37 -8.91 -16.45 1.61
N TYR A 38 -7.95 -15.70 1.07
CA TYR A 38 -7.86 -15.46 -0.36
C TYR A 38 -6.41 -15.31 -0.80
N TYR A 39 -6.15 -15.66 -2.05
CA TYR A 39 -4.90 -15.28 -2.71
C TYR A 39 -5.02 -13.84 -3.20
N GLN A 40 -3.92 -13.10 -3.07
CA GLN A 40 -3.78 -11.80 -3.70
C GLN A 40 -2.52 -11.76 -4.58
N ARG A 41 -2.62 -11.11 -5.73
CA ARG A 41 -1.53 -10.95 -6.68
C ARG A 41 -1.41 -9.49 -7.08
N HIS A 42 -0.26 -8.91 -6.74
CA HIS A 42 0.10 -7.56 -7.13
C HIS A 42 0.66 -7.54 -8.56
N ILE A 43 -0.01 -6.80 -9.43
CA ILE A 43 0.51 -6.40 -10.74
C ILE A 43 0.94 -4.94 -10.61
N VAL A 44 2.24 -4.72 -10.49
CA VAL A 44 2.81 -3.37 -10.37
C VAL A 44 3.33 -2.94 -11.74
N GLY A 45 2.83 -1.80 -12.23
CA GLY A 45 3.29 -1.20 -13.48
C GLY A 45 4.72 -0.68 -13.39
N THR A 46 5.26 -0.22 -14.51
CA THR A 46 6.62 0.34 -14.57
C THR A 46 6.74 1.53 -13.60
N PRO A 47 7.63 1.45 -12.59
CA PRO A 47 7.81 2.55 -11.65
C PRO A 47 8.44 3.77 -12.33
N ARG A 48 8.07 4.97 -11.87
CA ARG A 48 8.68 6.24 -12.25
C ARG A 48 9.33 6.91 -11.06
N VAL A 49 10.53 7.44 -11.24
CA VAL A 49 11.19 8.31 -10.26
C VAL A 49 10.79 9.75 -10.55
N LEU A 50 10.34 10.47 -9.52
CA LEU A 50 9.84 11.84 -9.63
C LEU A 50 10.86 12.87 -9.15
N SER A 51 11.51 12.60 -8.02
CA SER A 51 12.54 13.47 -7.47
C SER A 51 13.60 12.66 -6.73
N VAL A 52 14.80 13.24 -6.66
CA VAL A 52 15.87 12.78 -5.78
C VAL A 52 16.37 14.01 -5.02
N GLU A 53 16.20 14.00 -3.71
CA GLU A 53 16.55 15.08 -2.80
C GLU A 53 17.67 14.63 -1.87
N ARG A 54 18.60 15.52 -1.54
CA ARG A 54 19.70 15.24 -0.62
C ARG A 54 19.74 16.28 0.48
N ASP A 55 19.89 15.82 1.72
CA ASP A 55 20.14 16.65 2.88
C ASP A 55 21.15 16.00 3.84
N ALA A 56 21.28 16.56 5.04
CA ALA A 56 22.21 16.07 6.07
C ALA A 56 21.89 14.63 6.51
N ASP A 57 20.63 14.19 6.39
CA ASP A 57 20.17 12.86 6.77
C ASP A 57 20.32 11.82 5.64
N GLY A 58 20.67 12.26 4.43
CA GLY A 58 20.98 11.42 3.27
C GLY A 58 20.14 11.72 2.04
N GLU A 59 19.92 10.69 1.23
CA GLU A 59 19.21 10.78 -0.06
C GLU A 59 17.78 10.24 0.08
N ARG A 60 16.81 11.01 -0.42
CA ARG A 60 15.40 10.65 -0.54
C ARG A 60 15.01 10.56 -1.99
N ILE A 61 14.40 9.44 -2.37
CA ILE A 61 13.90 9.20 -3.72
C ILE A 61 12.38 9.20 -3.63
N THR A 62 11.72 10.14 -4.31
CA THR A 62 10.27 10.10 -4.48
C THR A 62 9.94 9.35 -5.75
N ALA A 63 9.13 8.32 -5.64
CA ALA A 63 8.76 7.46 -6.77
C ALA A 63 7.26 7.11 -6.74
N GLU A 64 6.76 6.71 -7.91
CA GLU A 64 5.39 6.22 -8.06
C GLU A 64 5.34 4.99 -8.94
N ALA A 65 4.35 4.13 -8.69
CA ALA A 65 4.01 3.03 -9.57
C ALA A 65 2.51 2.73 -9.46
N SER A 66 1.82 2.63 -10.58
CA SER A 66 0.46 2.11 -10.62
C SER A 66 0.44 0.64 -10.21
N TYR A 67 -0.65 0.20 -9.60
CA TYR A 67 -0.84 -1.20 -9.21
C TYR A 67 -2.28 -1.66 -9.45
N ALA A 68 -2.42 -2.97 -9.66
CA ALA A 68 -3.67 -3.70 -9.54
C ALA A 68 -3.44 -4.94 -8.68
N VAL A 69 -4.22 -5.08 -7.61
CA VAL A 69 -4.26 -6.27 -6.77
C VAL A 69 -5.41 -7.13 -7.24
N ILE A 70 -5.08 -8.31 -7.76
CA ILE A 70 -6.04 -9.33 -8.15
C ILE A 70 -6.29 -10.23 -6.95
N ARG A 71 -7.55 -10.49 -6.61
CA ARG A 71 -7.94 -11.44 -5.56
C ARG A 71 -8.59 -12.67 -6.16
N THR A 72 -8.24 -13.83 -5.62
CA THR A 72 -8.86 -15.12 -5.93
C THR A 72 -9.26 -15.78 -4.61
N LYS A 73 -10.57 -15.93 -4.38
CA LYS A 73 -11.09 -16.72 -3.25
C LYS A 73 -11.07 -18.21 -3.60
N TYR A 74 -11.23 -19.08 -2.60
CA TYR A 74 -11.42 -20.52 -2.89
C TYR A 74 -12.63 -20.73 -3.81
N ASP A 75 -12.43 -21.50 -4.87
CA ASP A 75 -13.41 -21.80 -5.92
C ASP A 75 -14.06 -20.57 -6.59
N GLY A 76 -13.42 -19.40 -6.50
CA GLY A 76 -13.91 -18.14 -7.05
C GLY A 76 -13.07 -17.61 -8.20
N ASP A 77 -13.67 -16.74 -9.00
CA ASP A 77 -12.98 -16.04 -10.08
C ASP A 77 -11.89 -15.10 -9.55
N SER A 78 -10.88 -14.88 -10.39
CA SER A 78 -9.87 -13.85 -10.15
C SER A 78 -10.44 -12.49 -10.53
N THR A 79 -10.47 -11.56 -9.57
CA THR A 79 -11.10 -10.24 -9.72
C THR A 79 -10.14 -9.12 -9.34
N ILE A 80 -10.28 -7.94 -9.96
CA ILE A 80 -9.57 -6.75 -9.49
C ILE A 80 -10.17 -6.36 -8.14
N PHE A 81 -9.38 -6.52 -7.09
CA PHE A 81 -9.79 -6.24 -5.72
C PHE A 81 -9.50 -4.80 -5.31
N ASN A 82 -8.32 -4.30 -5.67
CA ASN A 82 -7.92 -2.94 -5.41
C ASN A 82 -6.95 -2.46 -6.50
N ALA A 83 -7.27 -1.36 -7.17
CA ALA A 83 -6.39 -0.71 -8.13
C ALA A 83 -6.09 0.72 -7.67
N GLY A 84 -4.91 1.22 -8.02
CA GLY A 84 -4.46 2.54 -7.59
C GLY A 84 -3.02 2.81 -8.01
N TYR A 85 -2.36 3.70 -7.27
CA TYR A 85 -0.91 3.90 -7.38
C TYR A 85 -0.26 4.13 -6.03
N TYR A 86 1.00 3.75 -5.94
CA TYR A 86 1.86 4.08 -4.80
C TYR A 86 2.49 5.46 -5.01
N ARG A 87 2.56 6.25 -3.95
CA ARG A 87 3.44 7.42 -3.80
C ARG A 87 4.40 7.10 -2.65
N ASP A 88 5.63 6.80 -3.01
CA ASP A 88 6.65 6.34 -2.07
C ASP A 88 7.73 7.40 -1.84
N VAL A 89 8.19 7.50 -0.58
CA VAL A 89 9.47 8.13 -0.25
C VAL A 89 10.42 7.03 0.17
N ILE A 90 11.49 6.84 -0.59
CA ILE A 90 12.46 5.78 -0.43
C ILE A 90 13.77 6.38 0.09
N VAL A 91 14.39 5.72 1.05
CA VAL A 91 15.70 6.08 1.62
C VAL A 91 16.67 4.92 1.51
N ARG A 92 17.96 5.23 1.48
CA ARG A 92 19.03 4.24 1.53
C ARG A 92 19.44 3.97 2.96
N THR A 93 19.45 2.70 3.37
CA THR A 93 19.98 2.23 4.65
C THR A 93 21.13 1.25 4.40
N PRO A 94 21.89 0.84 5.44
CA PRO A 94 22.90 -0.20 5.32
C PRO A 94 22.34 -1.53 4.75
N GLU A 95 21.06 -1.80 4.96
CA GLU A 95 20.34 -3.00 4.47
C GLU A 95 19.64 -2.80 3.12
N GLY A 96 20.01 -1.75 2.37
CA GLY A 96 19.47 -1.42 1.05
C GLY A 96 18.38 -0.35 1.06
N LEU A 97 17.56 -0.30 0.01
CA LEU A 97 16.47 0.66 -0.09
C LEU A 97 15.33 0.27 0.84
N LYS A 98 14.81 1.24 1.59
CA LYS A 98 13.65 1.10 2.48
C LYS A 98 12.64 2.21 2.22
N LEU A 99 11.38 1.90 2.47
CA LEU A 99 10.30 2.89 2.46
C LEU A 99 10.39 3.73 3.74
N LYS A 100 10.60 5.04 3.59
CA LYS A 100 10.38 6.03 4.64
C LYS A 100 8.88 6.27 4.83
N SER A 101 8.14 6.33 3.73
CA SER A 101 6.67 6.35 3.71
C SER A 101 6.15 5.73 2.41
N ARG A 102 4.93 5.20 2.48
CA ARG A 102 4.15 4.71 1.35
C ARG A 102 2.72 5.17 1.50
N LEU A 103 2.20 5.82 0.47
CA LEU A 103 0.79 6.16 0.34
C LEU A 103 0.19 5.38 -0.83
N CYS A 104 -0.88 4.62 -0.58
CA CYS A 104 -1.62 3.89 -1.60
C CYS A 104 -2.91 4.66 -1.92
N VAL A 105 -2.90 5.42 -3.01
CA VAL A 105 -4.09 6.12 -3.49
C VAL A 105 -4.85 5.18 -4.42
N TYR A 106 -6.01 4.70 -3.97
CA TYR A 106 -6.77 3.66 -4.66
C TYR A 106 -8.05 4.18 -5.29
N ASP A 107 -8.35 3.64 -6.48
CA ASP A 107 -9.50 3.94 -7.34
C ASP A 107 -10.69 3.05 -7.01
N SER A 108 -10.44 1.87 -6.44
CA SER A 108 -11.48 0.91 -6.03
C SER A 108 -12.14 1.32 -4.71
N GLU A 109 -12.89 2.43 -4.74
CA GLU A 109 -13.51 3.04 -3.57
C GLU A 109 -14.54 2.12 -2.89
N MET A 110 -15.32 1.41 -3.70
CA MET A 110 -16.20 0.34 -3.24
C MET A 110 -15.39 -0.93 -2.99
N ILE A 111 -14.84 -1.04 -1.79
CA ILE A 111 -14.04 -2.19 -1.36
C ILE A 111 -14.90 -3.47 -1.38
N PRO A 112 -14.48 -4.55 -2.07
CA PRO A 112 -15.19 -5.81 -2.06
C PRO A 112 -15.09 -6.53 -0.70
N ASN A 113 -15.97 -6.15 0.23
CA ASN A 113 -16.05 -6.59 1.63
C ASN A 113 -14.94 -6.03 2.53
N SER A 114 -13.76 -6.65 2.58
CA SER A 114 -12.73 -6.33 3.59
C SER A 114 -11.32 -6.39 3.02
N VAL A 115 -10.49 -5.39 3.34
CA VAL A 115 -9.03 -5.40 3.11
C VAL A 115 -8.33 -5.99 4.33
N ILE A 116 -7.68 -7.12 4.14
CA ILE A 116 -7.06 -7.88 5.23
C ILE A 116 -5.54 -7.82 5.09
N TYR A 117 -5.01 -8.42 4.03
CA TYR A 117 -3.58 -8.46 3.75
C TYR A 117 -3.07 -7.10 3.21
N PRO A 118 -1.75 -6.84 3.30
CA PRO A 118 -1.16 -5.59 2.83
C PRO A 118 -1.39 -5.35 1.33
N ILE A 119 -1.73 -4.10 0.99
CA ILE A 119 -1.76 -3.57 -0.39
C ILE A 119 -0.41 -2.94 -0.72
#